data_AF-J3FRE0-F1
#
_entry.id   AF-J3FRE0-F1
#
_cell.length_a   1.000
_cell.length_b   1.000
_cell.length_c   1.000
_cell.angle_alpha   90.00
_cell.angle_beta   90.00
_cell.angle_gamma   90.00
#
_symmetry.space_group_name_H-M   'P 1'
#
loop_
_entity.id
_entity.type
_entity.pdbx_description
1 polymer ?
#
loop_
_entity_poly.entity_id
_entity_poly.type
_entity_poly.pdbx_seq_one_letter_code
_entity_poly.pdbx_strand_id
1 'polypeptide(L)'
;MENLTRNQHFISQSEQRSNCIDESRPKDKQRIYKFEIVDRENSIVRLTNAEGVRVKKNLSFDDLFSFDVKNSSLRKNLEDFFQIFEADLAPAADLLISESKVNSEGDVLRGAAEKVFKSKFMGWIRNPYSIARTIDMFKGVAGLYPTDPILLADFCDIRTGIKPHLAAVCAEFGVTSDQYFQ
;
A
#
# COMPACT_ATOMS: atom_id res chain seq x y z
N MET A 1 2.48 2.05 -17.19
CA MET A 1 3.29 2.01 -15.95
C MET A 1 4.20 3.22 -15.78
N GLU A 2 4.44 4.02 -16.81
CA GLU A 2 5.21 5.27 -16.65
C GLU A 2 4.34 6.35 -16.01
N ASN A 3 4.80 6.89 -14.88
CA ASN A 3 4.15 8.02 -14.24
C ASN A 3 5.16 8.84 -13.41
N LEU A 4 4.65 9.91 -12.78
CA LEU A 4 5.45 10.90 -12.05
C LEU A 4 5.45 10.67 -10.53
N THR A 5 4.79 9.62 -10.03
CA THR A 5 4.58 9.37 -8.60
C THR A 5 5.88 8.90 -7.96
N ARG A 6 6.43 9.72 -7.05
CA ARG A 6 7.68 9.42 -6.34
C ARG A 6 7.43 8.91 -4.94
N ASN A 7 6.70 9.67 -4.13
CA ASN A 7 6.32 9.26 -2.79
C ASN A 7 5.16 8.27 -2.87
N GLN A 8 5.46 7.01 -2.60
CA GLN A 8 4.59 5.87 -2.81
C GLN A 8 4.17 5.28 -1.46
N HIS A 9 2.89 4.94 -1.33
CA HIS A 9 2.27 4.63 -0.05
C HIS A 9 2.13 3.12 0.14
N PHE A 10 2.69 2.57 1.21
CA PHE A 10 2.51 1.15 1.55
C PHE A 10 1.26 0.89 2.41
N ILE A 11 0.57 1.95 2.84
CA ILE A 11 -0.83 1.90 3.27
C ILE A 11 -1.55 3.06 2.58
N SER A 12 -2.66 2.75 1.89
CA SER A 12 -3.30 3.66 0.94
C SER A 12 -3.65 4.99 1.58
N GLN A 13 -3.54 6.06 0.80
CA GLN A 13 -4.08 7.34 1.27
C GLN A 13 -5.61 7.26 1.43
N SER A 14 -6.30 6.45 0.62
CA SER A 14 -7.75 6.25 0.75
C SER A 14 -8.13 5.73 2.15
N GLU A 15 -7.47 4.65 2.59
CA GLU A 15 -7.65 4.04 3.92
C GLU A 15 -7.30 4.99 5.06
N GLN A 16 -6.17 5.70 4.94
CA GLN A 16 -5.75 6.65 5.96
C GLN A 16 -6.72 7.83 6.08
N ARG A 17 -7.36 8.25 4.99
CA ARG A 17 -8.33 9.36 5.00
C ARG A 17 -9.66 8.97 5.66
N SER A 18 -10.12 7.74 5.47
CA SER A 18 -11.29 7.20 6.19
C SER A 18 -11.08 7.07 7.70
N ASN A 19 -9.86 7.32 8.20
CA ASN A 19 -9.51 7.29 9.62
C ASN A 19 -8.82 8.60 10.05
N CYS A 20 -8.97 9.67 9.28
CA CYS A 20 -8.31 10.93 9.57
C CYS A 20 -9.05 11.72 10.67
N ILE A 21 -8.35 12.67 11.28
CA ILE A 21 -8.85 13.46 12.42
C ILE A 21 -10.07 14.30 12.03
N ASP A 22 -10.07 14.81 10.80
CA ASP A 22 -11.07 15.73 10.28
C ASP A 22 -11.21 15.53 8.77
N GLU A 23 -12.23 14.76 8.39
CA GLU A 23 -12.52 14.39 7.00
C GLU A 23 -13.00 15.58 6.16
N SER A 24 -13.51 16.64 6.79
CA SER A 24 -14.01 17.84 6.10
C SER A 24 -12.89 18.66 5.45
N ARG A 25 -11.64 18.45 5.87
CA ARG A 25 -10.48 19.17 5.34
C ARG A 25 -10.13 18.74 3.92
N PRO A 26 -9.52 19.65 3.12
CA PRO A 26 -8.92 19.29 1.84
C PRO A 26 -7.96 18.10 1.95
N LYS A 27 -7.96 17.21 0.94
CA LYS A 27 -7.20 15.94 0.91
C LYS A 27 -5.70 16.08 1.18
N ASP A 28 -5.10 17.23 0.87
CA ASP A 28 -3.69 17.56 1.10
C ASP A 28 -3.40 18.06 2.52
N LYS A 29 -4.45 18.45 3.26
CA LYS A 29 -4.41 18.99 4.63
C LYS A 29 -4.93 18.00 5.68
N GLN A 30 -5.55 16.89 5.27
CA GLN A 30 -6.00 15.84 6.17
C GLN A 30 -4.83 15.22 6.95
N ARG A 31 -5.05 14.99 8.24
CA ARG A 31 -4.05 14.47 9.19
C ARG A 31 -4.62 13.26 9.91
N ILE A 32 -3.76 12.33 10.29
CA ILE A 32 -4.10 11.11 11.03
C ILE A 32 -3.25 11.03 12.30
N TYR A 33 -3.82 10.51 13.39
CA TYR A 33 -3.04 10.27 14.59
C TYR A 33 -2.02 9.15 14.37
N LYS A 34 -0.82 9.34 14.92
CA LYS A 34 0.25 8.34 14.88
C LYS A 34 0.55 7.87 16.29
N PHE A 35 0.55 6.56 16.47
CA PHE A 35 0.80 5.92 17.75
C PHE A 35 2.08 5.09 17.69
N GLU A 36 2.77 5.03 18.82
CA GLU A 36 3.89 4.13 19.06
C GLU A 36 3.42 3.00 19.96
N ILE A 37 3.83 1.77 19.66
CA ILE A 37 3.56 0.62 20.51
C ILE A 37 4.59 0.65 21.65
N VAL A 38 4.13 0.92 22.87
CA VAL A 38 4.98 0.96 24.07
C VAL A 38 5.10 -0.43 24.66
N ASP A 39 4.01 -1.18 24.69
CA ASP A 39 3.97 -2.56 25.15
C ASP A 39 2.98 -3.34 24.29
N ARG A 40 3.49 -4.35 23.58
CA ARG A 40 2.68 -5.16 22.67
C ARG A 40 1.82 -6.18 23.41
N GLU A 41 2.33 -6.78 24.48
CA GLU A 41 1.63 -7.83 25.22
C GLU A 41 0.42 -7.26 25.97
N ASN A 42 0.57 -6.04 26.48
CA ASN A 42 -0.49 -5.33 27.18
C ASN A 42 -1.28 -4.35 26.28
N SER A 43 -1.03 -4.35 24.97
CA SER A 43 -1.69 -3.46 23.99
C SER A 43 -1.59 -1.97 24.34
N ILE A 44 -0.49 -1.55 24.95
CA ILE A 44 -0.27 -0.15 25.36
C ILE A 44 0.33 0.61 24.18
N VAL A 45 -0.37 1.67 23.78
CA VAL A 45 0.08 2.59 22.73
C VAL A 45 0.18 4.01 23.27
N ARG A 46 1.12 4.78 22.73
CA ARG A 46 1.33 6.19 23.07
C ARG A 46 1.12 7.05 21.84
N LEU A 47 0.33 8.12 21.99
CA LEU A 47 0.18 9.12 20.94
C LEU A 47 1.52 9.85 20.75
N THR A 48 2.05 9.83 19.54
CA THR A 48 3.36 10.43 19.21
C THR A 48 3.26 11.90 18.82
N ASN A 49 2.08 12.33 18.34
CA ASN A 49 1.84 13.70 17.92
C ASN A 49 0.36 14.06 18.09
N ALA A 50 0.08 15.01 19.00
CA ALA A 50 -1.27 15.50 19.26
C ALA A 50 -1.91 16.21 18.07
N GLU A 51 -1.10 16.78 17.16
CA GLU A 51 -1.59 17.38 15.91
C GLU A 51 -1.75 16.34 14.78
N GLY A 52 -1.36 15.09 15.02
CA GLY A 52 -1.27 14.06 14.00
C GLY A 52 -0.23 14.34 12.92
N VAL A 53 -0.18 13.48 11.90
CA VAL A 53 0.74 13.58 10.76
C VAL A 53 -0.05 13.72 9.45
N ARG A 54 0.51 14.40 8.45
CA ARG A 54 -0.17 14.54 7.15
C ARG A 54 -0.25 13.19 6.45
N VAL A 55 -1.44 12.79 6.02
CA VAL A 55 -1.67 11.52 5.29
C VAL A 55 -0.78 11.43 4.04
N LYS A 56 -0.61 12.55 3.33
CA LYS A 56 0.24 12.62 2.12
C LYS A 56 1.69 12.14 2.35
N LYS A 57 2.22 12.19 3.57
CA LYS A 57 3.60 11.81 3.91
C LYS A 57 3.69 10.65 4.90
N ASN A 58 2.56 10.06 5.29
CA ASN A 58 2.52 9.03 6.29
C ASN A 58 2.45 7.65 5.64
N LEU A 59 3.20 6.68 6.18
CA LEU A 59 3.27 5.30 5.67
C LEU A 59 3.59 5.26 4.17
N SER A 60 4.59 6.06 3.79
CA SER A 60 5.08 6.19 2.43
C SER A 60 6.60 6.26 2.38
N PHE A 61 7.16 5.97 1.21
CA PHE A 61 8.58 6.07 0.94
C PHE A 61 8.80 6.48 -0.52
N ASP A 62 9.88 7.20 -0.80
CA ASP A 62 10.22 7.60 -2.17
C ASP A 62 10.66 6.38 -2.99
N ASP A 63 10.01 6.16 -4.13
CA ASP A 63 10.33 5.14 -5.12
C ASP A 63 10.17 3.68 -4.65
N LEU A 64 9.45 3.43 -3.56
CA LEU A 64 9.25 2.11 -2.95
C LEU A 64 8.88 0.98 -3.94
N PHE A 65 7.94 1.26 -4.84
CA PHE A 65 7.41 0.39 -5.89
C PHE A 65 7.83 0.84 -7.30
N SER A 66 8.82 1.74 -7.40
CA SER A 66 9.45 2.09 -8.67
C SER A 66 10.48 1.04 -9.05
N PHE A 67 10.42 0.57 -10.29
CA PHE A 67 11.31 -0.48 -10.77
C PHE A 67 12.21 -0.04 -11.93
N ASP A 68 11.93 1.10 -12.56
CA ASP A 68 12.83 1.73 -13.54
C ASP A 68 12.77 3.26 -13.42
N VAL A 69 13.77 3.87 -12.79
CA VAL A 69 13.86 5.31 -12.57
C VAL A 69 14.67 5.94 -13.70
N LYS A 70 13.97 6.51 -14.69
CA LYS A 70 14.60 7.12 -15.87
C LYS A 70 15.24 8.46 -15.55
N ASN A 71 14.60 9.29 -14.72
CA ASN A 71 15.10 10.57 -14.27
C ASN A 71 14.34 11.08 -13.03
N SER A 72 14.58 12.34 -12.63
CA SER A 72 13.98 12.95 -11.44
C SER A 72 12.46 13.08 -11.47
N SER A 73 11.82 13.08 -12.64
CA SER A 73 10.36 13.20 -12.79
C SER A 73 9.71 11.91 -13.29
N LEU A 74 10.37 11.15 -14.15
CA LEU A 74 9.80 10.01 -14.87
C LEU A 74 10.35 8.68 -14.37
N ARG A 75 9.45 7.72 -14.16
CA ARG A 75 9.76 6.35 -13.76
C ARG A 75 8.65 5.38 -14.13
N LYS A 76 8.99 4.09 -14.23
CA LYS A 76 8.02 3.00 -14.24
C LYS A 76 7.79 2.52 -12.81
N ASN A 77 6.53 2.44 -12.40
CA ASN A 77 6.13 1.92 -11.09
C ASN A 77 4.74 1.27 -11.11
N LEU A 78 4.33 0.74 -9.96
CA LEU A 78 3.07 -0.01 -9.78
C LEU A 78 1.92 0.83 -9.20
N GLU A 79 2.05 2.16 -9.06
CA GLU A 79 1.03 2.99 -8.40
C GLU A 79 -0.32 2.95 -9.09
N ASP A 80 -0.33 3.06 -10.42
CA ASP A 80 -1.58 3.02 -11.19
C ASP A 80 -2.30 1.67 -11.02
N PHE A 81 -1.53 0.58 -10.86
CA PHE A 81 -2.08 -0.74 -10.57
C PHE A 81 -2.70 -0.80 -9.17
N PHE A 82 -2.03 -0.24 -8.14
CA PHE A 82 -2.58 -0.21 -6.79
C PHE A 82 -3.86 0.63 -6.70
N GLN A 83 -3.95 1.73 -7.45
CA GLN A 83 -5.14 2.59 -7.48
C GLN A 83 -6.42 1.84 -7.88
N ILE A 84 -6.31 0.80 -8.72
CA ILE A 84 -7.46 -0.04 -9.12
C ILE A 84 -8.12 -0.68 -7.88
N PHE A 85 -7.32 -1.11 -6.90
CA PHE A 85 -7.83 -1.73 -5.67
C PHE A 85 -8.25 -0.70 -4.62
N GLU A 86 -7.76 0.54 -4.71
CA GLU A 86 -8.02 1.59 -3.72
C GLU A 86 -9.22 2.47 -4.06
N ALA A 87 -9.57 2.57 -5.34
CA ALA A 87 -10.64 3.45 -5.83
C ALA A 87 -11.97 3.22 -5.11
N ASP A 88 -12.28 1.96 -4.84
CA ASP A 88 -13.56 1.53 -4.26
C ASP A 88 -13.51 1.31 -2.73
N LEU A 89 -12.36 1.50 -2.08
CA LEU A 89 -12.21 1.17 -0.67
C LEU A 89 -13.11 2.01 0.24
N ALA A 90 -13.03 3.34 0.12
CA ALA A 90 -13.82 4.25 0.94
C ALA A 90 -15.34 4.02 0.80
N PRO A 91 -15.93 4.03 -0.42
CA PRO A 91 -17.37 3.81 -0.54
C PRO A 91 -17.80 2.41 -0.08
N ALA A 92 -16.97 1.37 -0.28
CA ALA A 92 -17.27 0.03 0.21
C ALA A 92 -17.21 -0.05 1.74
N ALA A 93 -16.24 0.62 2.37
CA ALA A 93 -16.15 0.69 3.83
C ALA A 93 -17.34 1.44 4.44
N ASP A 94 -17.72 2.59 3.86
CA ASP A 94 -18.86 3.38 4.31
C ASP A 94 -20.16 2.58 4.25
N LEU A 95 -20.36 1.84 3.14
CA LEU A 95 -21.52 0.95 2.98
C LEU A 95 -21.56 -0.15 4.04
N LEU A 96 -20.43 -0.80 4.34
CA LEU A 96 -20.38 -1.81 5.41
C LEU A 96 -20.67 -1.19 6.78
N ILE A 97 -20.18 0.01 7.07
CA ILE A 97 -20.40 0.71 8.34
C ILE A 97 -21.86 1.16 8.49
N SER A 98 -22.50 1.63 7.40
CA SER A 98 -23.90 2.07 7.43
C SER A 98 -24.86 0.89 7.55
N GLU A 99 -24.63 -0.19 6.80
CA GLU A 99 -25.56 -1.32 6.69
C GLU A 99 -25.38 -2.38 7.79
N SER A 100 -24.18 -2.51 8.37
CA SER A 100 -23.98 -3.38 9.55
C SER A 100 -24.86 -2.97 10.74
N LYS A 101 -25.37 -1.74 10.75
CA LYS A 101 -26.30 -1.22 11.75
C LYS A 101 -27.76 -1.60 11.49
N VAL A 102 -28.06 -2.18 10.32
CA VAL A 102 -29.43 -2.37 9.81
C VAL A 102 -29.68 -3.83 9.39
N ASN A 103 -29.02 -4.85 9.98
CA ASN A 103 -29.29 -6.29 9.71
C ASN A 103 -29.54 -6.63 8.22
N SER A 104 -28.79 -6.01 7.30
CA SER A 104 -29.02 -6.13 5.87
C SER A 104 -28.37 -7.41 5.35
N GLU A 105 -29.12 -8.50 5.13
CA GLU A 105 -28.61 -9.62 4.35
C GLU A 105 -28.76 -9.33 2.85
N GLY A 106 -27.68 -9.49 2.07
CA GLY A 106 -27.76 -9.35 0.62
C GLY A 106 -26.42 -9.35 -0.11
N ASP A 107 -26.48 -9.62 -1.42
CA ASP A 107 -25.33 -9.64 -2.34
C ASP A 107 -24.52 -8.32 -2.35
N VAL A 108 -25.18 -7.20 -2.00
CA VAL A 108 -24.56 -5.87 -1.90
C VAL A 108 -23.48 -5.82 -0.80
N LEU A 109 -23.75 -6.38 0.39
CA LEU A 109 -22.75 -6.42 1.47
C LEU A 109 -21.60 -7.35 1.14
N ARG A 110 -21.88 -8.47 0.46
CA ARG A 110 -20.84 -9.38 -0.02
C ARG A 110 -19.90 -8.64 -0.97
N GLY A 111 -20.44 -7.91 -1.94
CA GLY A 111 -19.64 -7.12 -2.87
C GLY A 111 -18.79 -6.05 -2.17
N ALA A 112 -19.33 -5.35 -1.17
CA ALA A 112 -18.59 -4.37 -0.39
C ALA A 112 -17.48 -5.02 0.46
N ALA A 113 -17.77 -6.14 1.13
CA ALA A 113 -16.81 -6.91 1.90
C ALA A 113 -15.65 -7.42 1.03
N GLU A 114 -15.94 -7.94 -0.16
CA GLU A 114 -14.92 -8.38 -1.12
C GLU A 114 -14.00 -7.22 -1.53
N LYS A 115 -14.54 -6.03 -1.79
CA LYS A 115 -13.76 -4.85 -2.15
C LYS A 115 -12.84 -4.43 -1.01
N VAL A 116 -13.37 -4.29 0.21
CA VAL A 116 -12.56 -3.95 1.40
C VAL A 116 -11.49 -5.00 1.64
N PHE A 117 -11.84 -6.28 1.54
CA PHE A 117 -10.89 -7.39 1.70
C PHE A 117 -9.75 -7.30 0.68
N LYS A 118 -10.05 -7.13 -0.61
CA LYS A 118 -9.03 -6.99 -1.67
C LYS A 118 -8.11 -5.81 -1.39
N SER A 119 -8.64 -4.64 -1.03
CA SER A 119 -7.81 -3.46 -0.73
C SER A 119 -6.91 -3.68 0.50
N LYS A 120 -7.44 -4.29 1.58
CA LYS A 120 -6.68 -4.60 2.80
C LYS A 120 -5.61 -5.66 2.55
N PHE A 121 -5.92 -6.67 1.74
CA PHE A 121 -4.98 -7.69 1.32
C PHE A 121 -3.85 -7.09 0.48
N MET A 122 -4.16 -6.20 -0.46
CA MET A 122 -3.13 -5.44 -1.19
C MET A 122 -2.28 -4.57 -0.26
N GLY A 123 -2.90 -3.94 0.75
CA GLY A 123 -2.21 -3.23 1.82
C GLY A 123 -1.21 -4.10 2.58
N TRP A 124 -1.54 -5.36 2.82
CA TRP A 124 -0.65 -6.33 3.45
C TRP A 124 0.50 -6.74 2.53
N ILE A 125 0.22 -7.07 1.26
CA ILE A 125 1.23 -7.48 0.27
C ILE A 125 2.29 -6.39 0.08
N ARG A 126 1.84 -5.14 -0.08
CA ARG A 126 2.74 -4.01 -0.36
C ARG A 126 3.49 -3.48 0.85
N ASN A 127 3.19 -3.95 2.06
CA ASN A 127 3.82 -3.46 3.27
C ASN A 127 5.27 -3.98 3.33
N PRO A 128 6.28 -3.11 3.22
CA PRO A 128 7.67 -3.55 3.17
C PRO A 128 8.13 -4.22 4.47
N TYR A 129 7.51 -3.91 5.61
CA TYR A 129 7.78 -4.60 6.88
C TYR A 129 7.21 -6.03 6.95
N SER A 130 6.39 -6.43 5.97
CA SER A 130 5.82 -7.77 5.85
C SER A 130 6.50 -8.63 4.78
N ILE A 131 7.53 -8.13 4.09
CA ILE A 131 8.06 -8.75 2.86
C ILE A 131 8.43 -10.23 3.03
N ALA A 132 9.07 -10.60 4.15
CA ALA A 132 9.45 -12.00 4.41
C ALA A 132 8.24 -12.94 4.46
N ARG A 133 7.11 -12.47 5.01
CA ARG A 133 5.85 -13.24 5.05
C ARG A 133 5.19 -13.26 3.67
N THR A 134 5.24 -12.15 2.94
CA THR A 134 4.72 -12.07 1.58
C THR A 134 5.43 -13.08 0.67
N ILE A 135 6.77 -13.12 0.70
CA ILE A 135 7.57 -14.09 -0.06
C ILE A 135 7.20 -15.53 0.34
N ASP A 136 7.13 -15.85 1.63
CA ASP A 136 6.77 -17.21 2.08
C ASP A 136 5.37 -17.62 1.63
N MET A 137 4.41 -16.69 1.63
CA MET A 137 3.04 -16.93 1.17
C MET A 137 2.98 -17.27 -0.33
N PHE A 138 3.83 -16.64 -1.15
CA PHE A 138 3.88 -16.83 -2.60
C PHE A 138 4.98 -17.77 -3.08
N LYS A 139 5.72 -18.45 -2.19
CA LYS A 139 6.84 -19.33 -2.57
C LYS A 139 6.46 -20.42 -3.57
N GLY A 140 5.21 -20.90 -3.55
CA GLY A 140 4.71 -21.94 -4.45
C GLY A 140 4.56 -21.49 -5.91
N VAL A 141 4.57 -20.18 -6.16
CA VAL A 141 4.53 -19.58 -7.50
C VAL A 141 5.85 -18.91 -7.89
N ALA A 142 6.88 -19.04 -7.05
CA ALA A 142 8.21 -18.54 -7.35
C ALA A 142 8.76 -19.23 -8.61
N GLY A 143 9.29 -18.44 -9.55
CA GLY A 143 9.81 -18.94 -10.83
C GLY A 143 8.74 -19.20 -11.88
N LEU A 144 7.47 -18.83 -11.64
CA LEU A 144 6.48 -18.71 -12.71
C LEU A 144 6.61 -17.33 -13.38
N TYR A 145 6.34 -17.30 -14.69
CA TYR A 145 6.42 -16.09 -15.51
C TYR A 145 5.17 -15.95 -16.37
N PRO A 146 4.73 -14.73 -16.70
CA PRO A 146 3.62 -14.53 -17.61
C PRO A 146 3.91 -15.13 -18.99
N THR A 147 2.89 -15.76 -19.61
CA THR A 147 2.97 -16.25 -21.00
C THR A 147 2.59 -15.19 -22.01
N ASP A 148 1.81 -14.19 -21.60
CA ASP A 148 1.50 -13.02 -22.42
C ASP A 148 2.77 -12.19 -22.65
N PRO A 149 3.13 -11.89 -23.91
CA PRO A 149 4.39 -11.20 -24.23
C PRO A 149 4.52 -9.81 -23.61
N ILE A 150 3.41 -9.08 -23.47
CA ILE A 150 3.41 -7.72 -22.91
C ILE A 150 3.67 -7.81 -21.40
N LEU A 151 2.94 -8.69 -20.71
CA LEU A 151 3.14 -8.91 -19.27
C LEU A 151 4.52 -9.50 -18.95
N LEU A 152 5.07 -10.34 -19.84
CA LEU A 152 6.41 -10.88 -19.68
C LEU A 152 7.48 -9.78 -19.80
N ALA A 153 7.30 -8.82 -20.70
CA ALA A 153 8.18 -7.67 -20.83
C ALA A 153 8.15 -6.80 -19.56
N ASP A 154 6.95 -6.46 -19.06
CA ASP A 154 6.80 -5.70 -17.81
C ASP A 154 7.40 -6.45 -16.60
N PHE A 155 7.20 -7.77 -16.53
CA PHE A 155 7.79 -8.61 -15.49
C PHE A 155 9.34 -8.59 -15.54
N CYS A 156 9.92 -8.67 -16.73
CA CYS A 156 11.38 -8.58 -16.90
C CYS A 156 11.91 -7.21 -16.47
N ASP A 157 11.22 -6.13 -16.82
CA ASP A 157 11.58 -4.75 -16.45
C ASP A 157 11.62 -4.56 -14.92
N ILE A 158 10.72 -5.22 -14.18
CA ILE A 158 10.74 -5.18 -12.71
C ILE A 158 12.09 -5.64 -12.15
N ARG A 159 12.72 -6.64 -12.78
CA ARG A 159 14.02 -7.16 -12.33
C ARG A 159 15.19 -6.33 -12.83
N THR A 160 15.19 -5.95 -14.11
CA THR A 160 16.36 -5.36 -14.78
C THR A 160 16.42 -3.84 -14.73
N GLY A 161 15.31 -3.15 -14.44
CA GLY A 161 15.23 -1.70 -14.46
C GLY A 161 16.12 -1.00 -13.43
N ILE A 162 16.40 0.28 -13.66
CA ILE A 162 17.35 1.08 -12.88
C ILE A 162 16.72 1.50 -11.55
N LYS A 163 17.33 1.11 -10.42
CA LYS A 163 16.78 1.32 -9.06
C LYS A 163 17.82 1.99 -8.13
N PRO A 164 18.08 3.30 -8.29
CA PRO A 164 19.08 4.00 -7.49
C PRO A 164 18.72 4.05 -5.99
N HIS A 165 17.44 3.89 -5.66
CA HIS A 165 16.89 3.89 -4.31
C HIS A 165 17.02 2.54 -3.58
N LEU A 166 17.42 1.45 -4.26
CA LEU A 166 17.41 0.09 -3.72
C LEU A 166 18.11 -0.02 -2.36
N ALA A 167 19.33 0.51 -2.25
CA ALA A 167 20.10 0.43 -1.00
C ALA A 167 19.41 1.16 0.16
N ALA A 168 18.78 2.31 -0.11
CA ALA A 168 18.06 3.07 0.91
C ALA A 168 16.77 2.36 1.35
N VAL A 169 16.02 1.77 0.40
CA VAL A 169 14.83 0.96 0.71
C VAL A 169 15.20 -0.25 1.56
N CYS A 170 16.22 -1.01 1.13
CA CYS A 170 16.71 -2.18 1.87
C CYS A 170 17.13 -1.82 3.30
N ALA A 171 17.84 -0.69 3.48
CA ALA A 171 18.27 -0.22 4.78
C ALA A 171 17.09 0.21 5.68
N GLU A 172 16.12 0.97 5.15
CA GLU A 172 14.97 1.46 5.92
C GLU A 172 14.10 0.30 6.44
N PHE A 173 13.86 -0.71 5.61
CA PHE A 173 12.91 -1.78 5.92
C PHE A 173 13.58 -3.06 6.43
N GLY A 174 14.90 -3.09 6.53
CA GLY A 174 15.65 -4.26 6.98
C GLY A 174 15.54 -5.45 6.03
N VAL A 175 15.57 -5.19 4.72
CA VAL A 175 15.32 -6.17 3.65
C VAL A 175 16.59 -6.37 2.84
N THR A 176 16.94 -7.61 2.48
CA THR A 176 18.08 -7.87 1.59
C THR A 176 17.73 -7.55 0.13
N SER A 177 18.72 -7.28 -0.72
CA SER A 177 18.45 -7.07 -2.15
C SER A 177 17.79 -8.29 -2.79
N ASP A 178 18.16 -9.51 -2.37
CA ASP A 178 17.53 -10.74 -2.87
C ASP A 178 16.05 -10.81 -2.50
N GLN A 179 15.68 -10.45 -1.26
CA GLN A 179 14.29 -10.39 -0.84
C GLN A 179 13.52 -9.29 -1.59
N TYR A 180 14.16 -8.16 -1.90
CA TYR A 180 13.53 -7.10 -2.68
C TYR A 180 13.16 -7.54 -4.10
N PHE A 181 13.93 -8.47 -4.70
CA PHE A 181 13.69 -8.98 -6.06
C PHE A 181 12.84 -10.26 -6.11
N GLN A 182 12.34 -10.75 -4.98
CA GLN A 182 11.45 -11.92 -4.91
C GLN A 182 9.99 -11.47 -4.96
#